data_AF-A0A9E2ESM4-F1
#
_entry.id   AF-A0A9E2ESM4-F1
#
_cell.length_a   1.000
_cell.length_b   1.000
_cell.length_c   1.000
_cell.angle_alpha   90.00
_cell.angle_beta   90.00
_cell.angle_gamma   90.00
#
_symmetry.space_group_name_H-M   'P 1'
#
loop_
_entity.id
_entity.type
_entity.pdbx_description
1 polymer ?
#
loop_
_entity_poly.entity_id
_entity_poly.type
_entity_poly.pdbx_seq_one_letter_code
_entity_poly.pdbx_strand_id
1 'polypeptide(L)'
;NLVPKLATQMAVILMISYAVGRFLTSIIVKSVKWIYISIFGVLGAAALVLIVLPMAKNVSVTEISTMADLPLVSFLFPMIGLFLAPLYPLVSSTVLSGVDKIHQSPLAGILVFFSAVGGTSGSLIIGYMFDRFGGDKVFYLSLIPMAIILITIFRLNKIAKVTA
;
A
#
# COMPACT_ATOMS: atom_id res chain seq x y z
N ASN A 1 18.29 -22.43 -5.13
CA ASN A 1 16.85 -22.27 -5.49
C ASN A 1 15.90 -21.99 -4.31
N LEU A 2 16.37 -21.91 -3.05
CA LEU A 2 15.49 -21.69 -1.90
C LEU A 2 15.01 -20.23 -1.76
N VAL A 3 15.89 -19.26 -2.02
CA VAL A 3 15.60 -17.81 -1.86
C VAL A 3 14.45 -17.32 -2.78
N PRO A 4 14.40 -17.65 -4.09
CA PRO A 4 13.29 -17.23 -4.95
C PRO A 4 11.93 -17.87 -4.57
N LYS A 5 11.96 -19.10 -4.02
CA LYS A 5 10.75 -19.79 -3.55
C LYS A 5 10.16 -19.07 -2.33
N LEU A 6 11.00 -18.74 -1.34
CA LEU A 6 10.59 -18.02 -0.14
C LEU A 6 10.08 -16.60 -0.49
N ALA A 7 10.76 -15.89 -1.39
CA ALA A 7 10.32 -14.57 -1.86
C ALA A 7 8.93 -14.62 -2.52
N THR A 8 8.69 -15.60 -3.39
CA THR A 8 7.36 -15.82 -4.02
C THR A 8 6.29 -16.12 -2.97
N GLN A 9 6.59 -16.93 -1.95
CA GLN A 9 5.65 -17.21 -0.86
C GLN A 9 5.30 -15.95 -0.06
N MET A 10 6.27 -15.09 0.24
CA MET A 10 6.00 -13.81 0.90
C MET A 10 5.14 -12.88 0.03
N ALA A 11 5.35 -12.88 -1.29
CA ALA A 11 4.51 -12.14 -2.21
C ALA A 11 3.06 -12.66 -2.23
N VAL A 12 2.84 -13.98 -2.12
CA VAL A 12 1.50 -14.56 -1.98
C VAL A 12 0.83 -14.09 -0.68
N ILE A 13 1.55 -14.07 0.44
CA ILE A 13 1.03 -13.55 1.72
C ILE A 13 0.65 -12.08 1.59
N LEU A 14 1.47 -11.27 0.92
CA LEU A 14 1.15 -9.87 0.64
C LEU A 14 -0.15 -9.73 -0.16
N MET A 15 -0.34 -10.55 -1.20
CA MET A 15 -1.56 -10.54 -2.01
C MET A 15 -2.80 -10.96 -1.21
N ILE A 16 -2.68 -11.97 -0.35
CA ILE A 16 -3.75 -12.37 0.58
C ILE A 16 -4.07 -11.22 1.55
N SER A 17 -3.05 -10.55 2.09
CA SER A 17 -3.21 -9.40 2.98
C SER A 17 -3.98 -8.27 2.30
N TYR A 18 -3.67 -8.00 1.02
CA TYR A 18 -4.42 -7.05 0.20
C TYR A 18 -5.89 -7.45 0.05
N ALA A 19 -6.16 -8.72 -0.27
CA ALA A 19 -7.52 -9.23 -0.45
C ALA A 19 -8.34 -9.11 0.84
N VAL A 20 -7.77 -9.52 1.99
CA VAL A 20 -8.39 -9.40 3.31
C VAL A 20 -8.63 -7.93 3.66
N GLY A 21 -7.65 -7.04 3.42
CA GLY A 21 -7.80 -5.61 3.69
C GLY A 21 -8.93 -4.97 2.89
N ARG A 22 -9.08 -5.34 1.62
CA ARG A 22 -10.20 -4.89 0.77
C ARG A 22 -11.55 -5.38 1.29
N PHE A 23 -11.62 -6.64 1.73
CA PHE A 23 -12.83 -7.21 2.30
C PHE A 23 -13.24 -6.50 3.59
N LEU A 24 -12.31 -6.33 4.53
CA LEU A 24 -12.54 -5.59 5.78
C LEU A 24 -12.98 -4.14 5.51
N THR A 25 -12.32 -3.47 4.57
CA THR A 25 -12.68 -2.09 4.19
C THR A 25 -14.11 -2.00 3.69
N SER A 26 -14.55 -2.95 2.87
CA SER A 26 -15.91 -2.98 2.32
C SER A 26 -16.98 -3.10 3.41
N ILE A 27 -16.63 -3.69 4.55
CA ILE A 27 -17.50 -3.77 5.73
C ILE A 27 -17.42 -2.47 6.55
N ILE A 28 -16.21 -2.00 6.86
CA ILE A 28 -15.97 -0.84 7.74
C ILE A 28 -16.48 0.47 7.13
N VAL A 29 -16.43 0.63 5.81
CA VAL A 29 -16.88 1.86 5.12
C VAL A 29 -18.38 2.12 5.30
N LYS A 30 -19.16 1.12 5.70
CA LYS A 30 -20.59 1.28 6.02
C LYS A 30 -20.83 2.06 7.31
N SER A 31 -19.87 2.06 8.24
CA SER A 31 -20.00 2.70 9.56
C SER A 31 -18.97 3.80 9.81
N VAL A 32 -17.85 3.83 9.08
CA VAL A 32 -16.75 4.79 9.26
C VAL A 32 -16.51 5.58 7.98
N LYS A 33 -16.29 6.90 8.11
CA LYS A 33 -15.99 7.77 6.97
C LYS A 33 -14.68 7.35 6.29
N TRP A 34 -14.67 7.35 4.96
CA TRP A 34 -13.54 6.93 4.14
C TRP A 34 -12.21 7.59 4.55
N ILE A 35 -12.24 8.88 4.90
CA ILE A 35 -11.06 9.66 5.30
C ILE A 35 -10.32 9.04 6.49
N TYR A 36 -11.04 8.56 7.52
CA TYR A 36 -10.43 7.96 8.69
C TYR A 36 -9.81 6.61 8.37
N ILE A 37 -10.49 5.80 7.54
CA ILE A 37 -9.97 4.51 7.08
C ILE A 37 -8.69 4.72 6.27
N SER A 38 -8.67 5.71 5.38
CA SER A 38 -7.49 6.00 4.56
C SER A 38 -6.32 6.55 5.39
N ILE A 39 -6.57 7.46 6.34
CA ILE A 39 -5.51 7.96 7.24
C ILE A 39 -4.94 6.81 8.08
N PHE A 40 -5.81 5.99 8.68
CA PHE A 40 -5.37 4.82 9.45
C PHE A 40 -4.55 3.84 8.59
N GLY A 41 -4.96 3.60 7.35
CA GLY A 41 -4.21 2.78 6.40
C GLY A 41 -2.81 3.34 6.10
N VAL A 42 -2.70 4.63 5.78
CA VAL A 42 -1.40 5.24 5.49
C VAL A 42 -0.50 5.24 6.74
N LEU A 43 -1.03 5.64 7.90
CA LEU A 43 -0.26 5.68 9.15
C LEU A 43 0.14 4.29 9.62
N GLY A 44 -0.73 3.29 9.50
CA GLY A 44 -0.42 1.91 9.84
C GLY A 44 0.67 1.31 8.93
N ALA A 45 0.61 1.60 7.63
CA ALA A 45 1.66 1.20 6.70
C ALA A 45 3.00 1.89 7.02
N ALA A 46 3.00 3.18 7.31
CA ALA A 46 4.19 3.92 7.70
C ALA A 46 4.78 3.41 9.03
N ALA A 47 3.93 3.14 10.02
CA ALA A 47 4.34 2.56 11.30
C ALA A 47 4.97 1.18 11.11
N LEU A 48 4.39 0.33 10.25
CA LEU A 48 4.99 -0.96 9.90
C LEU A 48 6.38 -0.79 9.30
N VAL A 49 6.56 0.12 8.34
CA VAL A 49 7.89 0.39 7.76
C VAL A 49 8.89 0.82 8.84
N LEU A 50 8.48 1.73 9.73
CA LEU A 50 9.35 2.25 10.80
C LEU A 50 9.71 1.22 11.87
N ILE A 51 8.85 0.23 12.12
CA ILE A 51 9.06 -0.81 13.15
C ILE A 51 9.75 -2.05 12.55
N VAL A 52 9.28 -2.52 11.40
CA VAL A 52 9.72 -3.79 10.80
C VAL A 52 11.14 -3.68 10.24
N LEU A 53 11.51 -2.55 9.61
CA LEU A 53 12.86 -2.38 9.05
C LEU A 53 13.99 -2.40 10.10
N PRO A 54 13.93 -1.67 11.24
CA PRO A 54 14.98 -1.76 12.25
C PRO A 54 14.99 -3.13 12.93
N MET A 55 13.82 -3.75 13.13
CA MET A 55 13.74 -5.13 13.63
C MET A 55 14.45 -6.10 12.69
N ALA A 56 14.30 -5.94 11.37
CA ALA A 56 14.95 -6.79 10.37
C ALA A 56 16.48 -6.63 10.37
N LYS A 57 17.00 -5.43 10.64
CA LYS A 57 18.46 -5.19 10.74
C LYS A 57 19.10 -5.85 11.96
N ASN A 58 18.34 -6.05 13.04
CA ASN A 58 18.83 -6.63 14.29
C ASN A 58 18.78 -8.17 14.33
N VAL A 59 18.32 -8.83 13.26
CA VAL A 59 18.28 -10.29 13.19
C VAL A 59 19.59 -10.83 12.61
N SER A 60 20.29 -11.67 13.37
CA SER A 60 21.46 -12.41 12.89
C SER A 60 21.06 -13.40 11.80
N VAL A 61 21.84 -13.45 10.71
CA VAL A 61 21.60 -14.34 9.58
C VAL A 61 21.92 -15.79 10.00
N THR A 62 20.91 -16.51 10.49
CA THR A 62 20.96 -17.96 10.67
C THR A 62 20.75 -18.67 9.32
N GLU A 63 21.21 -19.91 9.16
CA GLU A 63 20.95 -20.68 7.94
C GLU A 63 19.43 -20.93 7.78
N ILE A 64 18.83 -20.28 6.79
CA ILE A 64 17.40 -20.42 6.48
C ILE A 64 17.23 -21.58 5.52
N SER A 65 16.63 -22.68 5.98
CA SER A 65 16.39 -23.89 5.17
C SER A 65 14.92 -24.04 4.78
N THR A 66 14.00 -23.49 5.58
CA THR A 66 12.55 -23.57 5.38
C THR A 66 11.82 -22.28 5.77
N MET A 67 10.53 -22.18 5.41
CA MET A 67 9.67 -21.05 5.76
C MET A 67 9.52 -20.85 7.27
N ALA A 68 9.60 -21.93 8.06
CA ALA A 68 9.54 -21.88 9.52
C ALA A 68 10.80 -21.29 10.16
N ASP A 69 11.92 -21.29 9.43
CA ASP A 69 13.19 -20.72 9.89
C ASP A 69 13.27 -19.21 9.64
N LEU A 70 12.29 -18.64 8.92
CA LEU A 70 12.25 -17.19 8.72
C LEU A 70 11.89 -16.48 10.02
N PRO A 71 12.62 -15.40 10.36
CA PRO A 71 12.30 -14.60 11.52
C PRO A 71 10.90 -14.00 11.37
N LEU A 72 10.19 -13.85 12.48
CA LEU A 72 8.82 -13.34 12.51
C LEU A 72 8.66 -12.00 11.76
N VAL A 73 9.71 -11.17 11.77
CA VAL A 73 9.79 -9.90 11.04
C VAL A 73 9.54 -10.04 9.53
N SER A 74 9.92 -11.17 8.92
CA SER A 74 9.71 -11.45 7.50
C SER A 74 8.24 -11.64 7.14
N PHE A 75 7.41 -12.05 8.10
CA PHE A 75 5.96 -12.20 7.94
C PHE A 75 5.19 -10.90 8.21
N LEU A 76 5.79 -9.98 9.00
CA LEU A 76 5.18 -8.68 9.31
C LEU A 76 5.19 -7.74 8.11
N PHE A 77 6.23 -7.77 7.27
CA PHE A 77 6.31 -6.85 6.14
C PHE A 77 5.18 -7.06 5.12
N PRO A 78 4.83 -8.29 4.69
CA PRO A 78 3.67 -8.55 3.84
C PRO A 78 2.33 -8.01 4.39
N MET A 79 2.18 -7.85 5.71
CA MET A 79 0.96 -7.29 6.31
C MET A 79 0.74 -5.82 5.95
N ILE A 80 1.74 -5.13 5.39
CA ILE A 80 1.56 -3.76 4.87
C ILE A 80 0.45 -3.68 3.83
N GLY A 81 0.22 -4.77 3.07
CA GLY A 81 -0.87 -4.87 2.10
C GLY A 81 -2.25 -4.69 2.72
N LEU A 82 -2.45 -5.11 3.98
CA LEU A 82 -3.71 -4.91 4.72
C LEU A 82 -4.05 -3.43 4.86
N PHE A 83 -3.03 -2.61 5.15
CA PHE A 83 -3.17 -1.19 5.41
C PHE A 83 -3.24 -0.35 4.13
N LEU A 84 -2.56 -0.77 3.06
CA LEU A 84 -2.57 -0.08 1.77
C LEU A 84 -3.76 -0.48 0.87
N ALA A 85 -4.34 -1.66 1.10
CA ALA A 85 -5.52 -2.16 0.39
C ALA A 85 -6.71 -1.19 0.26
N PRO A 86 -7.10 -0.42 1.28
CA PRO A 86 -8.26 0.46 1.24
C PRO A 86 -8.07 1.68 0.33
N LEU A 87 -6.82 2.10 0.10
CA LEU A 87 -6.53 3.45 -0.43
C LEU A 87 -7.10 3.65 -1.83
N TYR A 88 -6.74 2.77 -2.77
CA TYR A 88 -7.17 2.93 -4.15
C TYR A 88 -8.70 2.85 -4.33
N PRO A 89 -9.41 1.84 -3.76
CA PRO A 89 -10.87 1.79 -3.82
C PRO A 89 -11.57 3.01 -3.21
N LEU A 90 -11.10 3.47 -2.04
CA LEU A 90 -11.74 4.60 -1.35
C LEU A 90 -11.53 5.92 -2.09
N VAL A 91 -10.31 6.19 -2.57
CA VAL A 91 -10.00 7.39 -3.34
C VAL A 91 -10.81 7.40 -4.65
N SER A 92 -10.79 6.30 -5.39
CA SER A 92 -11.50 6.19 -6.67
C SER A 92 -13.01 6.36 -6.49
N SER A 93 -13.59 5.70 -5.48
CA SER A 93 -15.01 5.82 -5.16
C SER A 93 -15.39 7.25 -4.77
N THR A 94 -14.57 7.93 -3.96
CA THR A 94 -14.86 9.31 -3.52
C THR A 94 -14.86 10.26 -4.70
N VAL A 95 -13.85 10.16 -5.59
CA VAL A 95 -13.74 11.00 -6.80
C VAL A 95 -14.93 10.77 -7.73
N LEU A 96 -15.28 9.51 -8.01
CA LEU A 96 -16.39 9.18 -8.90
C LEU A 96 -17.75 9.62 -8.34
N SER A 97 -17.94 9.53 -7.01
CA SER A 97 -19.21 9.91 -6.37
C SER A 97 -19.50 11.41 -6.40
N GLY A 98 -18.49 12.26 -6.57
CA GLY A 98 -18.63 13.72 -6.62
C GLY A 98 -18.87 14.28 -8.02
N VAL A 99 -19.10 13.43 -9.02
CA VAL A 99 -19.27 13.81 -10.42
C VAL A 99 -20.58 13.24 -10.98
N ASP A 100 -21.22 13.97 -11.89
CA ASP A 100 -22.46 13.56 -12.56
C ASP A 100 -22.35 12.19 -13.23
N LYS A 101 -23.44 11.42 -13.20
CA LYS A 101 -23.50 10.05 -13.74
C LYS A 101 -23.02 9.93 -15.18
N ILE A 102 -23.25 10.96 -16.00
CA ILE A 102 -22.84 11.00 -17.42
C ILE A 102 -21.30 10.98 -17.54
N HIS A 103 -20.59 11.58 -16.59
CA HIS A 103 -19.13 11.70 -16.60
C HIS A 103 -18.41 10.63 -15.78
N GLN A 104 -19.13 9.80 -15.01
CA GLN A 104 -18.52 8.73 -14.19
C GLN A 104 -17.78 7.68 -15.03
N SER A 105 -18.34 7.27 -16.17
CA SER A 105 -17.70 6.27 -17.04
C SER A 105 -16.40 6.79 -17.68
N PRO A 106 -16.37 7.98 -18.32
CA PRO A 106 -15.12 8.58 -18.80
C PRO A 106 -14.08 8.78 -17.68
N LEU A 107 -14.50 9.24 -16.51
CA LEU A 107 -13.60 9.49 -15.38
C LEU A 107 -13.00 8.18 -14.84
N ALA A 108 -13.76 7.10 -14.78
CA ALA A 108 -13.25 5.78 -14.41
C ALA A 108 -12.15 5.32 -15.37
N GLY A 109 -12.31 5.53 -16.68
CA GLY A 109 -11.28 5.26 -17.68
C GLY A 109 -9.99 6.04 -17.44
N ILE A 110 -10.11 7.34 -17.15
CA ILE A 110 -8.95 8.20 -16.82
C ILE A 110 -8.25 7.72 -15.54
N LEU A 111 -9.00 7.36 -14.50
CA LEU A 111 -8.45 6.83 -13.25
C LEU A 111 -7.66 5.54 -13.48
N VAL A 112 -8.20 4.60 -14.26
CA VAL A 112 -7.52 3.34 -14.60
C VAL A 112 -6.25 3.61 -15.41
N PHE A 113 -6.30 4.51 -16.39
CA PHE A 113 -5.14 4.88 -17.19
C PHE A 113 -3.99 5.42 -16.31
N PHE A 114 -4.27 6.43 -15.47
CA PHE A 114 -3.24 6.98 -14.59
C PHE A 114 -2.77 5.98 -13.52
N SER A 115 -3.62 5.07 -13.07
CA SER A 115 -3.21 3.99 -12.18
C SER A 115 -2.23 3.03 -12.85
N ALA A 116 -2.45 2.68 -14.11
CA ALA A 116 -1.55 1.81 -14.87
C ALA A 116 -0.20 2.51 -15.13
N VAL A 117 -0.24 3.78 -15.55
CA VAL A 117 0.98 4.60 -15.73
C VAL A 117 1.74 4.75 -14.41
N GLY A 118 1.04 5.03 -13.32
CA GLY A 118 1.62 5.12 -11.97
C GLY A 118 2.23 3.80 -11.50
N GLY A 119 1.58 2.66 -11.78
CA GLY A 119 2.09 1.33 -11.45
C GLY A 119 3.38 1.01 -12.20
N THR A 120 3.42 1.25 -13.51
CA THR A 120 4.61 0.99 -14.35
C THR A 120 5.76 1.95 -14.04
N SER A 121 5.47 3.25 -13.92
CA SER A 121 6.50 4.24 -13.56
C SER A 121 7.02 4.02 -12.14
N GLY A 122 6.13 3.69 -11.20
CA GLY A 122 6.49 3.39 -9.82
C GLY A 122 7.40 2.16 -9.71
N SER A 123 7.09 1.07 -10.41
CA SER A 123 7.95 -0.13 -10.39
C SER A 123 9.33 0.13 -11.00
N LEU A 124 9.41 0.93 -12.08
CA LEU A 124 10.67 1.34 -12.69
C LEU A 124 11.51 2.22 -11.75
N ILE A 125 10.89 3.23 -11.14
CA ILE A 125 11.57 4.10 -10.17
C ILE A 125 12.10 3.25 -9.02
N ILE A 126 11.23 2.45 -8.38
CA ILE A 126 11.65 1.60 -7.26
C ILE A 126 12.78 0.65 -7.66
N GLY A 127 12.68 -0.03 -8.81
CA GLY A 127 13.76 -0.89 -9.32
C GLY A 127 15.09 -0.15 -9.46
N TYR A 128 15.09 1.02 -10.10
CA TYR A 128 16.28 1.86 -10.22
C TYR A 128 16.84 2.30 -8.86
N MET A 129 15.96 2.59 -7.90
CA MET A 129 16.37 2.96 -6.55
C MET A 129 16.98 1.78 -5.79
N PHE A 130 16.45 0.55 -5.96
CA PHE A 130 17.01 -0.67 -5.38
C PHE A 130 18.43 -0.90 -5.89
N ASP A 131 18.67 -0.71 -7.19
CA ASP A 131 19.98 -0.88 -7.81
C ASP A 131 21.02 0.14 -7.29
N ARG A 132 20.62 1.39 -7.04
CA ARG A 132 21.53 2.46 -6.60
C ARG A 132 21.72 2.56 -5.09
N PHE A 133 20.66 2.40 -4.30
CA PHE A 133 20.67 2.75 -2.88
C PHE A 133 20.61 1.52 -1.96
N GLY A 134 20.33 0.34 -2.50
CA GLY A 134 20.13 -0.89 -1.71
C GLY A 134 18.74 -0.94 -1.06
N GLY A 135 18.26 -2.16 -0.81
CA GLY A 135 16.86 -2.38 -0.44
C GLY A 135 16.44 -1.79 0.91
N ASP A 136 17.33 -1.75 1.88
CA ASP A 136 17.03 -1.22 3.21
C ASP A 136 16.63 0.26 3.15
N LYS A 137 17.37 1.09 2.39
CA LYS A 137 17.07 2.52 2.23
C LYS A 137 15.83 2.77 1.37
N VAL A 138 15.60 1.97 0.34
CA VAL A 138 14.46 2.16 -0.57
C VAL A 138 13.13 1.92 0.14
N PHE A 139 13.08 0.94 1.04
CA PHE A 139 11.86 0.75 1.85
C PHE A 139 11.60 1.93 2.79
N TYR A 140 12.62 2.53 3.42
CA TYR A 140 12.42 3.77 4.19
C TYR A 140 11.97 4.94 3.31
N LEU A 141 12.45 5.01 2.08
CA LEU A 141 12.06 6.06 1.15
C LEU A 141 10.57 5.99 0.77
N SER A 142 9.93 4.82 0.88
CA SER A 142 8.48 4.68 0.67
C SER A 142 7.63 5.55 1.63
N LEU A 143 8.19 6.04 2.72
CA LEU A 143 7.55 7.01 3.61
C LEU A 143 7.25 8.34 2.92
N ILE A 144 8.06 8.74 1.93
CA ILE A 144 7.84 9.97 1.16
C ILE A 144 6.54 9.92 0.36
N PRO A 145 6.30 8.93 -0.54
CA PRO A 145 5.02 8.85 -1.24
C PRO A 145 3.84 8.62 -0.30
N MET A 146 4.01 7.93 0.84
CA MET A 146 2.96 7.82 1.86
C MET A 146 2.59 9.19 2.45
N ALA A 147 3.57 10.04 2.75
CA ALA A 147 3.31 11.41 3.22
C ALA A 147 2.58 12.25 2.15
N ILE A 148 2.99 12.13 0.88
CA ILE A 148 2.32 12.80 -0.25
C ILE A 148 0.87 12.33 -0.38
N ILE A 149 0.62 11.02 -0.26
CA ILE A 149 -0.74 10.44 -0.28
C ILE A 149 -1.57 11.02 0.88
N LEU A 150 -1.01 11.09 2.09
CA LEU A 150 -1.71 11.63 3.26
C LEU A 150 -2.16 13.09 3.02
N ILE A 151 -1.25 13.95 2.56
CA ILE A 151 -1.55 15.35 2.23
C ILE A 151 -2.62 15.43 1.13
N THR A 152 -2.50 14.62 0.10
CA THR A 152 -3.42 14.60 -1.04
C THR A 152 -4.82 14.18 -0.62
N ILE A 153 -4.94 13.16 0.24
CA ILE A 153 -6.21 12.69 0.80
C ILE A 153 -6.90 13.80 1.61
N PHE A 154 -6.18 14.58 2.41
CA PHE A 154 -6.74 15.72 3.13
C PHE A 154 -7.29 16.80 2.17
N ARG A 155 -6.54 17.11 1.12
CA ARG A 155 -7.00 18.05 0.08
C ARG A 155 -8.24 17.53 -0.64
N LEU A 156 -8.25 16.26 -1.01
CA LEU A 156 -9.38 15.60 -1.67
C LEU A 156 -10.63 15.64 -0.79
N ASN A 157 -10.52 15.33 0.50
CA ASN A 157 -11.64 15.40 1.44
C ASN A 157 -12.21 16.81 1.59
N LYS A 158 -11.36 17.85 1.51
CA LYS A 158 -11.82 19.24 1.51
C LYS A 158 -12.62 19.56 0.25
N ILE A 159 -12.15 19.11 -0.92
CA ILE A 159 -12.84 19.33 -2.20
C ILE A 159 -14.17 18.55 -2.23
N ALA A 160 -14.16 17.28 -1.86
CA ALA A 160 -15.34 16.42 -1.87
C ALA A 160 -16.47 16.91 -0.95
N LYS A 161 -16.13 17.58 0.17
CA LYS A 161 -17.11 18.21 1.07
C LYS A 161 -17.69 19.52 0.53
N VAL A 162 -17.02 20.19 -0.41
CA VAL A 162 -17.51 21.43 -1.01
C VAL A 162 -18.50 21.14 -2.15
N THR A 163 -18.40 19.97 -2.76
CA THR A 163 -19.27 19.53 -3.88
C THR A 163 -20.52 18.76 -3.43
N ALA A 164 -20.65 18.44 -2.14
CA ALA A 164 -21.77 17.71 -1.55
C ALA A 164 -22.69 18.64 -0.75
#